data_AF-U2ZZ92-F1
#
_entry.id   AF-U2ZZ92-F1
#
_cell.length_a   1.000
_cell.length_b   1.000
_cell.length_c   1.000
_cell.angle_alpha   90.00
_cell.angle_beta   90.00
_cell.angle_gamma   90.00
#
_symmetry.space_group_name_H-M   'P 1'
#
loop_
_entity.id
_entity.type
_entity.pdbx_description
1 polymer ?
#
loop_
_entity_poly.entity_id
_entity_poly.type
_entity_poly.pdbx_seq_one_letter_code
_entity_poly.pdbx_strand_id
1 'polypeptide(L)'
;MDAIRNFLSEHYLQLKFLHLTAVMIWVWSTSVAYAFYLVPVFKAWRRNPDDVEIIRLRNWVMERFDQGAIYEHIALPVVLVTGPLLFWAGGFNSGVGWLMLKLLIVVGLFIPIEIVDYYLAHFGGAKHRFREAGDWEGYERALHRHWWFLLVTSPAVMIAGVLVLFLAITKPF
;
A
#
# COMPACT_ATOMS: atom_id res chain seq x y z
N MET A 1 -27.42 8.02 -17.03
CA MET A 1 -26.88 6.97 -16.14
C MET A 1 -26.69 5.66 -16.90
N ASP A 2 -27.68 5.21 -17.67
CA ASP A 2 -27.61 3.92 -18.39
C ASP A 2 -26.54 3.87 -19.49
N ALA A 3 -26.30 4.96 -20.24
CA ALA A 3 -25.26 5.00 -21.27
C ALA A 3 -23.85 4.76 -20.71
N ILE A 4 -23.54 5.33 -19.54
CA ILE A 4 -22.24 5.16 -18.87
C ILE A 4 -22.11 3.73 -18.35
N ARG A 5 -23.17 3.21 -17.72
CA ARG A 5 -23.18 1.83 -17.22
C ARG A 5 -23.02 0.82 -18.36
N ASN A 6 -23.68 1.03 -19.49
CA ASN A 6 -23.57 0.17 -20.67
C ASN A 6 -22.14 0.19 -21.22
N PHE A 7 -21.54 1.38 -21.40
CA PHE A 7 -20.16 1.51 -21.82
C PHE A 7 -19.18 0.78 -20.88
N LEU A 8 -19.34 0.94 -19.56
CA LEU A 8 -18.49 0.25 -18.58
C LEU A 8 -18.71 -1.27 -18.57
N SER A 9 -19.94 -1.72 -18.85
CA SER A 9 -20.29 -3.14 -18.92
C SER A 9 -19.69 -3.80 -20.17
N GLU A 10 -19.71 -3.11 -21.31
CA GLU A 10 -19.06 -3.55 -22.56
C GLU A 10 -17.53 -3.67 -22.39
N HIS A 11 -16.93 -2.83 -21.54
CA HIS A 11 -15.50 -2.80 -21.26
C HIS A 11 -15.14 -3.43 -19.90
N TYR A 12 -16.03 -4.26 -19.33
CA TYR A 12 -15.87 -4.77 -17.97
C TYR A 12 -14.57 -5.55 -17.77
N LEU A 13 -14.15 -6.34 -18.76
CA LEU A 13 -12.93 -7.13 -18.67
C LEU A 13 -11.66 -6.27 -18.71
N GLN A 14 -11.65 -5.23 -19.53
CA GLN A 14 -10.55 -4.26 -19.62
C GLN A 14 -10.44 -3.47 -18.32
N LEU A 15 -11.58 -3.03 -17.77
CA LEU A 15 -11.64 -2.37 -16.47
C LEU A 15 -11.16 -3.30 -15.35
N LYS A 16 -11.55 -4.58 -15.38
CA LYS A 16 -11.11 -5.59 -14.41
C LYS A 16 -9.62 -5.87 -14.53
N PHE A 17 -9.08 -5.95 -15.75
CA PHE A 17 -7.66 -6.11 -15.98
C PHE A 17 -6.87 -4.95 -15.38
N LEU A 18 -7.25 -3.71 -15.70
CA LEU A 18 -6.63 -2.50 -15.13
C LEU A 18 -6.68 -2.51 -13.59
N HIS A 19 -7.86 -2.82 -13.02
CA HIS A 19 -8.05 -2.92 -11.57
C HIS A 19 -7.10 -3.95 -10.94
N LEU A 20 -7.08 -5.19 -11.46
CA LEU A 20 -6.25 -6.25 -10.91
C LEU A 20 -4.76 -5.95 -11.05
N THR A 21 -4.32 -5.39 -12.19
CA THR A 21 -2.94 -4.95 -12.36
C THR A 21 -2.56 -3.89 -11.32
N ALA A 22 -3.42 -2.89 -11.09
CA ALA A 22 -3.19 -1.88 -10.07
C ALA A 22 -3.14 -2.50 -8.65
N VAL A 23 -4.05 -3.42 -8.31
CA VAL A 23 -4.00 -4.14 -7.02
C VAL A 23 -2.69 -4.90 -6.86
N MET A 24 -2.18 -5.55 -7.92
CA MET A 24 -0.92 -6.29 -7.86
C MET A 24 0.28 -5.36 -7.67
N ILE A 25 0.32 -4.20 -8.34
CA ILE A 25 1.35 -3.18 -8.13
C ILE A 25 1.30 -2.68 -6.69
N TRP A 26 0.10 -2.35 -6.20
CA TRP A 26 -0.15 -1.87 -4.84
C TRP A 26 0.37 -2.88 -3.79
N VAL A 27 -0.12 -4.13 -3.79
CA VAL A 27 0.29 -5.15 -2.79
C VAL A 27 1.79 -5.47 -2.85
N TRP A 28 2.34 -5.71 -4.04
CA TRP A 28 3.67 -6.32 -4.14
C TRP A 28 4.82 -5.33 -4.03
N SER A 29 4.64 -4.08 -4.48
CA SER A 29 5.70 -3.06 -4.43
C SER A 29 6.20 -2.88 -2.99
N THR A 30 5.29 -2.69 -2.04
CA THR A 30 5.63 -2.51 -0.62
C THR A 30 5.96 -3.82 0.09
N SER A 31 5.27 -4.92 -0.20
CA SER A 31 5.54 -6.22 0.44
C SER A 31 6.97 -6.72 0.18
N VAL A 32 7.44 -6.60 -1.07
CA VAL A 32 8.80 -7.02 -1.46
C VAL A 32 9.84 -6.09 -0.86
N ALA A 33 9.62 -4.78 -0.94
CA ALA A 33 10.54 -3.78 -0.40
C ALA A 33 10.68 -3.91 1.13
N TYR A 34 9.56 -4.10 1.84
CA TYR A 34 9.55 -4.35 3.28
C TYR A 34 10.30 -5.63 3.65
N ALA A 35 9.92 -6.77 3.07
CA ALA A 35 10.40 -8.08 3.50
C ALA A 35 11.88 -8.32 3.18
N PHE A 36 12.34 -7.86 2.01
CA PHE A 36 13.66 -8.21 1.49
C PHE A 36 14.69 -7.09 1.55
N TYR A 37 14.28 -5.83 1.78
CA TYR A 37 15.21 -4.71 1.90
C TYR A 37 15.18 -4.07 3.28
N LEU A 38 14.01 -3.66 3.78
CA LEU A 38 13.92 -3.01 5.09
C LEU A 38 14.19 -3.97 6.25
N VAL A 39 13.44 -5.07 6.35
CA VAL A 39 13.56 -6.01 7.48
C VAL A 39 15.01 -6.50 7.70
N PRO A 40 15.78 -6.92 6.68
CA PRO A 40 17.15 -7.34 6.88
C PRO A 40 18.06 -6.22 7.41
N VAL A 41 17.95 -5.02 6.87
CA VAL A 41 18.80 -3.87 7.28
C VAL A 41 18.45 -3.40 8.69
N PHE A 42 17.16 -3.32 9.03
CA PHE A 42 16.74 -2.96 10.39
C PHE A 42 17.11 -4.04 11.42
N LYS A 43 17.15 -5.32 11.03
CA LYS A 43 17.71 -6.39 11.88
C LYS A 43 19.21 -6.24 12.07
N ALA A 44 19.96 -5.86 11.03
CA ALA A 44 21.40 -5.61 11.13
C ALA A 44 21.69 -4.40 12.03
N TRP A 45 20.95 -3.31 11.86
CA TRP A 45 21.04 -2.12 12.70
C TRP A 45 20.71 -2.40 14.16
N ARG A 46 19.66 -3.18 14.45
CA ARG A 46 19.34 -3.58 15.83
C ARG A 46 20.48 -4.36 16.52
N ARG A 47 21.30 -5.11 15.75
CA ARG A 47 22.44 -5.87 16.29
C ARG A 47 23.69 -5.01 16.46
N ASN A 48 23.82 -3.96 15.64
CA ASN A 48 24.99 -3.08 15.57
C ASN A 48 24.52 -1.61 15.48
N PRO A 49 23.96 -1.06 16.57
CA PRO A 49 23.26 0.23 16.53
C PRO A 49 24.19 1.42 16.25
N ASP A 50 25.47 1.31 16.60
CA ASP A 50 26.47 2.37 16.48
C ASP A 50 27.36 2.24 15.24
N ASP A 51 27.12 1.23 14.40
CA ASP A 51 27.88 1.02 13.16
C ASP A 51 27.45 2.05 12.10
N VAL A 52 28.38 2.93 11.76
CA VAL A 52 28.17 4.06 10.83
C VAL A 52 27.73 3.60 9.44
N GLU A 53 28.26 2.49 8.93
CA GLU A 53 27.90 1.99 7.60
C GLU A 53 26.50 1.36 7.61
N ILE A 54 26.14 0.69 8.71
CA ILE A 54 24.79 0.12 8.86
C ILE A 54 23.74 1.23 9.03
N ILE A 55 24.03 2.30 9.79
CA ILE A 55 23.17 3.48 9.90
C ILE A 55 22.98 4.13 8.53
N ARG A 56 24.08 4.32 7.76
CA ARG A 56 24.02 4.89 6.41
C ARG A 56 23.14 4.04 5.50
N LEU A 57 23.30 2.71 5.52
CA LEU A 57 22.50 1.79 4.73
C LEU A 57 21.02 1.83 5.13
N ARG A 58 20.72 1.82 6.44
CA ARG A 58 19.34 1.94 6.97
C ARG A 58 18.63 3.17 6.45
N ASN A 59 19.31 4.32 6.52
CA ASN A 59 18.77 5.61 6.06
C ASN A 59 18.53 5.58 4.56
N TRP A 60 19.50 5.08 3.80
CA TRP A 60 19.39 4.97 2.35
C TRP A 60 18.25 4.04 1.92
N VAL A 61 18.13 2.85 2.51
CA VAL A 61 17.07 1.89 2.15
C VAL A 61 15.68 2.45 2.54
N MET A 62 15.54 3.11 3.68
CA MET A 62 14.28 3.75 4.07
C MET A 62 13.87 4.84 3.06
N GLU A 63 14.78 5.71 2.64
CA GLU A 63 14.46 6.72 1.63
C GLU A 63 14.21 6.12 0.24
N ARG A 64 14.86 5.01 -0.13
CA ARG A 64 14.53 4.27 -1.36
C ARG A 64 13.16 3.60 -1.29
N PHE A 65 12.80 3.07 -0.12
CA PHE A 65 11.46 2.54 0.12
C PHE A 65 10.40 3.63 -0.08
N ASP A 66 10.58 4.80 0.53
CA ASP A 66 9.65 5.95 0.38
C ASP A 66 9.50 6.38 -1.10
N GLN A 67 10.57 6.26 -1.90
CA GLN A 67 10.50 6.49 -3.35
C GLN A 67 9.77 5.38 -4.09
N GLY A 68 9.97 4.12 -3.69
CA GLY A 68 9.26 2.97 -4.22
C GLY A 68 7.76 3.01 -3.94
N ALA A 69 7.37 3.51 -2.75
CA ALA A 69 5.97 3.69 -2.35
C ALA A 69 5.19 4.59 -3.32
N ILE A 70 5.85 5.40 -4.16
CA ILE A 70 5.19 6.16 -5.23
C ILE A 70 4.40 5.23 -6.17
N TYR A 71 4.91 4.04 -6.47
CA TYR A 71 4.18 3.08 -7.33
C TYR A 71 2.88 2.62 -6.68
N GLU A 72 2.94 2.31 -5.38
CA GLU A 72 1.77 1.96 -4.57
C GLU A 72 0.75 3.11 -4.53
N HIS A 73 1.24 4.33 -4.28
CA HIS A 73 0.44 5.54 -4.17
C HIS A 73 -0.13 6.06 -5.50
N ILE A 74 0.38 5.58 -6.64
CA ILE A 74 -0.28 5.78 -7.94
C ILE A 74 -1.31 4.67 -8.19
N ALA A 75 -0.99 3.44 -7.80
CA ALA A 75 -1.85 2.30 -7.99
C ALA A 75 -3.13 2.37 -7.13
N LEU A 76 -3.03 2.80 -5.87
CA LEU A 76 -4.17 2.86 -4.95
C LEU A 76 -5.32 3.74 -5.48
N PRO A 77 -5.10 4.98 -5.95
CA PRO A 77 -6.17 5.78 -6.58
C PRO A 77 -6.85 5.05 -7.74
N VAL A 78 -6.09 4.34 -8.58
CA VAL A 78 -6.65 3.53 -9.66
C VAL A 78 -7.53 2.43 -9.08
N VAL A 79 -7.10 1.73 -8.03
CA VAL A 79 -7.91 0.70 -7.32
C VAL A 79 -9.20 1.30 -6.75
N LEU A 80 -9.11 2.45 -6.08
CA LEU A 80 -10.23 3.13 -5.43
C LEU A 80 -11.27 3.68 -6.41
N VAL A 81 -10.87 4.00 -7.64
CA VAL A 81 -11.79 4.42 -8.72
C VAL A 81 -12.35 3.20 -9.44
N THR A 82 -11.51 2.28 -9.88
CA THR A 82 -11.92 1.14 -10.71
C THR A 82 -12.75 0.11 -9.92
N GLY A 83 -12.54 -0.05 -8.62
CA GLY A 83 -13.31 -0.95 -7.77
C GLY A 83 -14.81 -0.60 -7.72
N PRO A 84 -15.20 0.63 -7.34
CA PRO A 84 -16.59 1.09 -7.40
C PRO A 84 -17.19 1.05 -8.81
N LEU A 85 -16.41 1.37 -9.84
CA LEU A 85 -16.89 1.26 -11.23
C LEU A 85 -17.21 -0.19 -11.61
N LEU A 86 -16.39 -1.16 -11.19
CA LEU A 86 -16.66 -2.59 -11.39
C LEU A 86 -17.89 -3.07 -10.60
N PHE A 87 -18.05 -2.58 -9.37
CA PHE A 87 -19.23 -2.87 -8.56
C PHE A 87 -20.51 -2.40 -9.27
N TRP A 88 -20.49 -1.16 -9.77
CA TRP A 88 -21.63 -0.56 -10.45
C TRP A 88 -21.92 -1.18 -11.82
N ALA A 89 -20.89 -1.36 -12.66
CA ALA A 89 -21.02 -1.97 -13.98
C ALA A 89 -21.55 -3.41 -13.87
N GLY A 90 -21.04 -4.17 -12.90
CA GLY A 90 -21.48 -5.54 -12.66
C GLY A 90 -22.85 -5.69 -12.00
N GLY A 91 -23.50 -4.59 -11.61
CA GLY A 91 -24.84 -4.62 -10.99
C GLY A 91 -24.88 -5.28 -9.61
N PHE A 92 -23.77 -5.29 -8.88
CA PHE A 92 -23.69 -5.90 -7.55
C PHE A 92 -24.45 -5.07 -6.51
N ASN A 93 -24.82 -5.72 -5.41
CA ASN A 93 -25.39 -5.09 -4.23
C ASN A 93 -24.69 -5.60 -2.95
N SER A 94 -24.94 -4.93 -1.82
CA SER A 94 -24.35 -5.25 -0.52
C SER A 94 -24.92 -6.50 0.15
N GLY A 95 -25.91 -7.17 -0.46
CA GLY A 95 -26.49 -8.41 0.05
C GLY A 95 -25.59 -9.63 -0.10
N VAL A 96 -24.46 -9.51 -0.82
CA VAL A 96 -23.53 -10.62 -1.06
C VAL A 96 -22.43 -10.60 0.00
N GLY A 97 -22.46 -11.55 0.93
CA GLY A 97 -21.52 -11.62 2.07
C GLY A 97 -20.04 -11.61 1.68
N TRP A 98 -19.69 -12.21 0.53
CA TRP A 98 -18.35 -12.16 -0.05
C TRP A 98 -17.86 -10.72 -0.30
N LEU A 99 -18.72 -9.88 -0.88
CA LEU A 99 -18.37 -8.50 -1.19
C LEU A 99 -18.26 -7.67 0.08
N MET A 100 -19.16 -7.90 1.04
CA MET A 100 -19.11 -7.20 2.34
C MET A 100 -17.83 -7.51 3.11
N LEU A 101 -17.37 -8.77 3.10
CA LEU A 101 -16.09 -9.12 3.70
C LEU A 101 -14.93 -8.40 2.98
N LYS A 102 -14.92 -8.37 1.65
CA LYS A 102 -13.90 -7.64 0.88
C LYS A 102 -13.89 -6.15 1.23
N LEU A 103 -15.06 -5.51 1.27
CA LEU A 103 -15.19 -4.09 1.58
C LEU A 103 -14.81 -3.78 3.03
N LEU A 104 -15.12 -4.66 3.99
CA LEU A 104 -14.71 -4.52 5.37
C LEU A 104 -13.18 -4.49 5.49
N ILE A 105 -12.47 -5.35 4.75
CA ILE A 105 -11.00 -5.36 4.74
C ILE A 105 -10.49 -4.07 4.08
N VAL A 106 -11.01 -3.69 2.91
CA VAL A 106 -10.53 -2.49 2.20
C VAL A 106 -10.75 -1.22 3.02
N VAL A 107 -11.96 -1.01 3.55
CA VAL A 107 -12.32 0.22 4.26
C VAL A 107 -11.83 0.21 5.71
N GLY A 108 -11.88 -0.94 6.38
CA GLY A 108 -11.52 -1.06 7.80
C GLY A 108 -10.02 -1.26 8.05
N LEU A 109 -9.28 -1.83 7.10
CA LEU A 109 -7.86 -2.10 7.24
C LEU A 109 -7.02 -1.25 6.29
N PHE A 110 -7.23 -1.36 4.97
CA PHE A 110 -6.33 -0.73 4.01
C PHE A 110 -6.43 0.79 4.02
N ILE A 111 -7.62 1.38 3.84
CA ILE A 111 -7.75 2.84 3.77
C ILE A 111 -7.08 3.57 4.96
N PRO A 112 -7.31 3.16 6.23
CA PRO A 112 -6.64 3.80 7.37
C PRO A 112 -5.11 3.65 7.33
N ILE A 113 -4.60 2.48 6.94
CA ILE A 113 -3.17 2.23 6.80
C ILE A 113 -2.59 3.15 5.72
N GLU A 114 -3.20 3.20 4.55
CA GLU A 114 -2.76 4.02 3.41
C GLU A 114 -2.73 5.52 3.77
N ILE A 115 -3.74 6.03 4.49
CA ILE A 115 -3.74 7.44 4.92
C ILE A 115 -2.48 7.76 5.74
N VAL A 116 -2.10 6.87 6.65
CA VAL A 116 -0.92 7.02 7.48
C VAL A 116 0.36 6.84 6.65
N ASP A 117 0.38 5.88 5.73
CA ASP A 117 1.54 5.63 4.87
C ASP A 117 1.85 6.82 3.97
N TYR A 118 0.84 7.39 3.29
CA TYR A 118 0.96 8.64 2.54
C TYR A 118 1.53 9.78 3.39
N TYR A 119 1.02 9.94 4.62
CA TYR A 119 1.51 10.97 5.52
C TYR A 119 3.00 10.80 5.86
N LEU A 120 3.41 9.56 6.12
CA LEU A 120 4.78 9.22 6.50
C LEU A 120 5.75 9.28 5.30
N ALA A 121 5.32 8.90 4.10
CA ALA A 121 6.17 8.88 2.91
C ALA A 121 6.28 10.25 2.22
N HIS A 122 5.19 11.03 2.16
CA HIS A 122 5.11 12.21 1.29
C HIS A 122 4.83 13.53 1.99
N PHE A 123 4.18 13.52 3.16
CA PHE A 123 3.76 14.76 3.81
C PHE A 123 4.66 15.13 5.00
N GLY A 124 4.09 15.19 6.21
CA GLY A 124 4.78 15.66 7.41
C GLY A 124 5.81 14.67 7.96
N GLY A 125 5.75 13.40 7.56
CA GLY A 125 6.73 12.39 7.95
C GLY A 125 7.86 12.16 6.95
N ALA A 126 7.87 12.87 5.82
CA ALA A 126 8.79 12.59 4.73
C ALA A 126 10.25 12.91 5.12
N LYS A 127 11.09 11.88 5.21
CA LYS A 127 12.43 11.94 5.82
C LYS A 127 13.39 12.84 5.05
N HIS A 128 13.25 12.92 3.72
CA HIS A 128 14.06 13.81 2.89
C HIS A 128 13.97 15.28 3.33
N ARG A 129 12.81 15.73 3.83
CA ARG A 129 12.60 17.11 4.30
C ARG A 129 13.44 17.43 5.54
N PHE A 130 13.53 16.49 6.48
CA PHE A 130 14.37 16.63 7.67
C PHE A 130 15.86 16.62 7.31
N ARG A 131 16.26 15.72 6.38
CA ARG A 131 17.64 15.63 5.88
C ARG A 131 18.07 16.92 5.19
N GLU A 132 17.22 17.48 4.31
CA GLU A 132 17.50 18.73 3.60
C GLU A 132 17.55 19.94 4.53
N ALA A 133 16.76 19.93 5.61
CA ALA A 133 16.80 20.94 6.67
C ALA A 133 17.99 20.78 7.64
N GLY A 134 18.75 19.68 7.55
CA GLY A 134 19.82 19.34 8.50
C GLY A 134 19.33 18.91 9.89
N ASP A 135 18.03 18.66 10.07
CA ASP A 135 17.44 18.20 11.34
C ASP A 135 17.56 16.68 11.48
N TRP A 136 18.72 16.22 11.93
CA TRP A 136 18.98 14.79 12.11
C TRP A 136 18.20 14.16 13.26
N GLU A 137 17.83 14.92 14.29
CA GLU A 137 16.97 14.39 15.36
C GLU A 137 15.54 14.16 14.86
N GLY A 138 15.00 15.12 14.09
CA GLY A 138 13.71 14.97 13.42
C GLY A 138 13.72 13.82 12.44
N TYR A 139 14.80 13.66 11.69
CA TYR A 139 15.01 12.53 10.79
C TYR A 139 14.92 11.18 11.53
N GLU A 140 15.66 11.01 12.63
CA GLU A 140 15.61 9.76 13.41
C GLU A 140 14.22 9.49 13.98
N ARG A 141 13.53 10.51 14.50
CA ARG A 141 12.15 10.35 15.00
C ARG A 141 11.20 9.92 13.87
N ALA A 142 11.30 10.53 12.70
CA ALA A 142 10.48 10.21 11.54
C ALA A 142 10.77 8.79 11.01
N LEU A 143 12.04 8.41 10.93
CA LEU A 143 12.48 7.08 10.51
C LEU A 143 11.97 5.99 11.46
N HIS A 144 12.12 6.17 12.78
CA HIS A 144 11.62 5.19 13.75
C HIS A 144 10.12 5.05 13.73
N ARG A 145 9.38 6.16 13.60
CA ARG A 145 7.93 6.14 13.47
C ARG A 145 7.50 5.37 12.22
N HIS A 146 8.15 5.61 11.09
CA HIS A 146 7.84 4.90 9.86
C HIS A 146 8.17 3.41 9.95
N TRP A 147 9.33 3.08 10.52
CA TRP A 147 9.71 1.69 10.73
C TRP A 147 8.72 0.95 11.64
N TRP A 148 8.30 1.56 12.75
CA TRP A 148 7.30 0.96 13.65
C TRP A 148 5.96 0.74 12.97
N PHE A 149 5.51 1.71 12.18
CA PHE A 149 4.30 1.58 11.37
C PHE A 149 4.41 0.37 10.44
N LEU A 150 5.45 0.29 9.60
CA LEU A 150 5.65 -0.81 8.66
C LEU A 150 5.77 -2.18 9.36
N LEU A 151 6.48 -2.25 10.48
CA LEU A 151 6.63 -3.47 11.26
C LEU A 151 5.27 -4.04 11.73
N VAL A 152 4.34 -3.16 12.09
CA VAL A 152 3.00 -3.54 12.58
C VAL A 152 2.04 -3.80 11.42
N THR A 153 2.04 -2.95 10.40
CA THR A 153 1.01 -2.97 9.35
C THR A 153 1.36 -3.88 8.19
N SER A 154 2.62 -3.93 7.73
CA SER A 154 2.99 -4.68 6.53
C SER A 154 2.65 -6.17 6.60
N PRO A 155 2.86 -6.91 7.71
CA PRO A 155 2.44 -8.31 7.79
C PRO A 155 0.92 -8.49 7.61
N ALA A 156 0.11 -7.60 8.21
CA ALA A 156 -1.34 -7.64 8.07
C ALA A 156 -1.76 -7.33 6.63
N VAL A 157 -1.14 -6.32 6.00
CA VAL A 157 -1.38 -5.96 4.60
C VAL A 157 -1.02 -7.10 3.66
N MET A 158 0.12 -7.78 3.86
CA MET A 158 0.54 -8.91 3.04
C MET A 158 -0.48 -10.06 3.07
N ILE A 159 -0.96 -10.44 4.26
CA ILE A 159 -1.94 -11.52 4.42
C ILE A 159 -3.31 -11.10 3.86
N ALA A 160 -3.79 -9.92 4.26
CA ALA A 160 -5.08 -9.41 3.82
C ALA A 160 -5.11 -9.12 2.31
N GLY A 161 -3.99 -8.70 1.73
CA GLY A 161 -3.86 -8.41 0.29
C GLY A 161 -4.06 -9.67 -0.54
N VAL A 162 -3.41 -10.78 -0.15
CA VAL A 162 -3.64 -12.10 -0.77
C VAL A 162 -5.09 -12.55 -0.60
N LEU A 163 -5.68 -12.36 0.58
CA LEU A 163 -7.08 -12.71 0.83
C LEU A 163 -8.04 -11.88 -0.07
N VAL A 164 -7.81 -10.57 -0.20
CA VAL A 164 -8.63 -9.69 -1.05
C VAL A 164 -8.49 -10.03 -2.53
N LEU A 165 -7.29 -10.42 -2.98
CA LEU A 165 -7.06 -10.95 -4.33
C LEU A 165 -7.80 -12.27 -4.56
N PHE A 166 -7.69 -13.21 -3.61
CA PHE A 166 -8.43 -14.47 -3.66
C PHE A 166 -9.93 -14.21 -3.76
N LEU A 167 -10.48 -13.34 -2.90
CA LEU A 167 -11.87 -12.94 -2.94
C LEU A 167 -12.19 -12.39 -4.34
N ALA A 168 -11.41 -11.42 -4.85
CA ALA A 168 -11.62 -10.82 -6.17
C ALA A 168 -11.68 -11.82 -7.33
N ILE A 169 -10.91 -12.92 -7.24
CA ILE A 169 -10.86 -13.98 -8.27
C ILE A 169 -12.02 -14.96 -8.10
N THR A 170 -12.30 -15.39 -6.87
CA THR A 170 -13.29 -16.42 -6.53
C THR A 170 -14.72 -15.91 -6.36
N LYS A 171 -14.96 -14.65 -6.73
CA LYS A 171 -16.28 -14.03 -6.78
C LYS A 171 -17.33 -15.00 -7.35
N PRO A 172 -18.43 -15.28 -6.63
CA PRO A 172 -19.51 -16.13 -7.15
C PRO A 172 -20.17 -15.48 -8.36
N PHE A 173 -20.51 -16.30 -9.36
CA PHE A 173 -21.14 -15.89 -10.62
C PHE A 173 -22.54 -15.32 -10.39
#